data_AF-A0A6P7H836-F1
#
_entry.id   AF-A0A6P7H836-F1
#
_cell.length_a   1.000
_cell.length_b   1.000
_cell.length_c   1.000
_cell.angle_alpha   90.00
_cell.angle_beta   90.00
_cell.angle_gamma   90.00
#
_symmetry.space_group_name_H-M   'P 1'
#
loop_
_entity.id
_entity.type
_entity.pdbx_description
1 polymer ?
#
loop_
_entity_poly.entity_id
_entity_poly.type
_entity_poly.pdbx_seq_one_letter_code
_entity_poly.pdbx_strand_id
1 'polypeptide(L)'
;MFSLAKREKEDAKNLKKRNMKKLSEVLECMTKINYDTTWSEAQVSLLENSTFKNDVNLLAMDKEDALIVFEEHIRVLEKEYAEEREREKRRLKRQCRKNRDQFLALLDHLHEEGKLTSMSLWVELYPIISADIRFSAML
;
A
#
# COMPACT_ATOMS: atom_id res chain seq x y z
N MET A 1 33.39 15.24 -39.74
CA MET A 1 32.29 14.27 -39.61
C MET A 1 32.16 13.66 -38.20
N PHE A 2 33.24 13.39 -37.45
CA PHE A 2 33.16 12.79 -36.10
C PHE A 2 32.47 13.64 -35.01
N SER A 3 32.46 14.96 -35.12
CA SER A 3 31.83 15.84 -34.13
C SER A 3 30.29 15.81 -34.17
N LEU A 4 29.70 15.61 -35.36
CA LEU A 4 28.25 15.60 -35.54
C LEU A 4 27.64 14.31 -34.97
N ALA A 5 28.19 13.14 -35.33
CA ALA A 5 27.73 11.85 -34.81
C ALA A 5 27.88 11.75 -33.28
N LYS A 6 28.94 12.35 -32.71
CA LYS A 6 29.13 12.41 -31.25
C LYS A 6 28.05 13.28 -30.59
N ARG A 7 27.72 14.42 -31.19
CA ARG A 7 26.68 15.34 -30.71
C ARG A 7 25.29 14.70 -30.78
N GLU A 8 24.94 14.08 -31.91
CA GLU A 8 23.63 13.41 -32.07
C GLU A 8 23.45 12.27 -31.06
N LYS A 9 24.50 11.50 -30.79
CA LYS A 9 24.48 10.44 -29.75
C LYS A 9 24.26 11.02 -28.35
N GLU A 10 24.87 12.16 -28.05
CA GLU A 10 24.71 12.83 -26.76
C GLU A 10 23.30 13.43 -26.61
N ASP A 11 22.79 14.07 -27.66
CA ASP A 11 21.43 14.62 -27.70
C ASP A 11 20.39 13.51 -27.53
N ALA A 12 20.55 12.36 -28.19
CA ALA A 12 19.69 11.20 -28.00
C ALA A 12 19.72 10.66 -26.55
N LYS A 13 20.90 10.60 -25.94
CA LYS A 13 21.05 10.17 -24.53
C LYS A 13 20.36 11.15 -23.58
N ASN A 14 20.52 12.45 -23.81
CA ASN A 14 19.88 13.50 -23.01
C ASN A 14 18.36 13.47 -23.16
N LEU A 15 17.87 13.25 -24.38
CA LEU A 15 16.43 13.10 -24.66
C LEU A 15 15.85 11.88 -23.96
N LYS A 16 16.51 10.72 -24.03
CA LYS A 16 16.12 9.51 -23.30
C LYS A 16 16.02 9.78 -21.79
N LYS A 17 17.06 10.37 -21.20
CA LYS A 17 17.09 10.71 -19.77
C LYS A 17 15.95 11.66 -19.38
N ARG A 18 15.70 12.70 -20.19
CA ARG A 18 14.57 13.63 -20.00
C ARG A 18 13.23 12.90 -20.03
N ASN A 19 13.02 12.08 -21.06
CA ASN A 19 11.75 11.37 -21.27
C ASN A 19 11.47 10.39 -20.12
N MET A 20 12.47 9.61 -19.70
CA MET A 20 12.32 8.69 -18.57
C MET A 20 11.95 9.43 -17.28
N LYS A 21 12.63 10.53 -17.00
CA LYS A 21 12.32 11.36 -15.83
C LYS A 21 10.91 11.92 -15.89
N LYS A 22 10.52 12.49 -17.04
CA LYS A 22 9.22 13.14 -17.19
C LYS A 22 8.06 12.13 -17.17
N LEU A 23 8.27 10.92 -17.71
CA LEU A 23 7.29 9.84 -17.57
C LEU A 23 7.12 9.42 -16.10
N SER A 24 8.21 9.31 -15.33
CA SER A 24 8.14 9.06 -13.87
C SER A 24 7.30 10.12 -13.17
N GLU A 25 7.58 11.40 -13.42
CA GLU A 25 6.83 12.53 -12.86
C GLU A 25 5.34 12.50 -13.22
N VAL A 26 5.01 12.08 -14.45
CA VAL A 26 3.61 11.90 -14.87
C VAL A 26 2.94 10.78 -14.08
N LEU A 27 3.59 9.61 -13.98
CA LEU A 27 3.06 8.45 -13.26
C LEU A 27 2.87 8.76 -11.77
N GLU A 28 3.82 9.44 -11.14
CA GLU A 28 3.73 9.89 -9.73
C GLU A 28 2.53 10.81 -9.47
N CYS A 29 2.10 11.59 -10.47
CA CYS A 29 0.93 12.47 -10.36
C CYS A 29 -0.40 11.75 -10.68
N MET A 30 -0.37 10.50 -11.14
CA MET A 30 -1.57 9.77 -11.53
C MET A 30 -2.15 8.96 -10.37
N THR A 31 -3.25 9.45 -9.79
CA THR A 31 -3.96 8.76 -8.70
C THR A 31 -4.70 7.49 -9.12
N LYS A 32 -4.89 7.27 -10.43
CA LYS A 32 -5.59 6.09 -10.96
C LYS A 32 -4.69 4.85 -11.08
N ILE A 33 -3.37 5.04 -11.09
CA ILE A 33 -2.41 3.93 -11.17
C ILE A 33 -2.12 3.47 -9.74
N ASN A 34 -2.23 2.17 -9.53
CA ASN A 34 -2.03 1.51 -8.24
C ASN A 34 -1.05 0.32 -8.40
N TYR A 35 -0.78 -0.38 -7.29
CA TYR A 35 0.19 -1.46 -7.26
C TYR A 35 -0.16 -2.67 -8.14
N ASP A 36 -1.44 -2.89 -8.48
CA ASP A 36 -1.91 -4.00 -9.33
C ASP A 36 -2.30 -3.56 -10.74
N THR A 37 -2.05 -2.30 -11.11
CA THR A 37 -2.31 -1.78 -12.46
C THR A 37 -1.41 -2.47 -13.46
N THR A 38 -2.01 -3.01 -14.53
CA THR A 38 -1.26 -3.59 -15.65
C THR A 38 -0.76 -2.49 -16.60
N TRP A 39 0.27 -2.82 -17.39
CA TRP A 39 0.78 -1.89 -18.40
C TRP A 39 -0.30 -1.46 -19.41
N SER A 40 -1.17 -2.37 -19.83
CA SER A 40 -2.27 -2.06 -20.76
C SER A 40 -3.24 -1.01 -20.20
N GLU A 41 -3.57 -1.10 -18.90
CA GLU A 41 -4.46 -0.14 -18.24
C GLU A 41 -3.76 1.21 -18.02
N ALA A 42 -2.48 1.16 -17.66
CA ALA A 42 -1.65 2.34 -17.53
C ALA A 42 -1.52 3.10 -18.86
N GLN A 43 -1.37 2.40 -19.98
CA GLN A 43 -1.31 3.02 -21.31
C GLN A 43 -2.59 3.78 -21.66
N VAL A 44 -3.77 3.20 -21.40
CA VAL A 44 -5.06 3.89 -21.61
C VAL A 44 -5.12 5.15 -20.75
N SER A 45 -4.75 5.03 -19.48
CA SER A 45 -4.73 6.16 -18.53
C SER A 45 -3.72 7.25 -18.93
N LEU A 46 -2.57 6.88 -19.48
CA LEU A 46 -1.55 7.81 -19.97
C LEU A 46 -2.03 8.58 -21.21
N LEU A 47 -2.79 7.94 -22.10
CA LEU A 47 -3.34 8.59 -23.29
C LEU A 47 -4.48 9.59 -22.96
N GLU A 48 -5.13 9.43 -21.80
CA GLU A 48 -6.06 10.41 -21.24
C GLU A 48 -5.35 11.58 -20.53
N ASN A 49 -4.10 11.39 -20.12
CA ASN A 49 -3.34 12.40 -19.38
C ASN A 49 -2.84 13.51 -20.31
N SER A 50 -3.25 14.76 -20.04
CA SER A 50 -2.89 15.92 -20.86
C SER A 50 -1.38 16.21 -20.89
N THR A 51 -0.65 15.95 -19.80
CA THR A 51 0.80 16.17 -19.71
C THR A 51 1.57 15.19 -20.60
N PHE A 52 1.12 13.93 -20.66
CA PHE A 52 1.70 12.91 -21.54
C PHE A 52 1.32 13.15 -23.00
N LYS A 53 0.03 13.33 -23.28
CA LYS A 53 -0.52 13.50 -24.64
C LYS A 53 0.04 14.73 -25.37
N ASN A 54 0.37 15.80 -24.66
CA ASN A 54 0.86 17.03 -25.27
C ASN A 54 2.40 17.08 -25.44
N ASP A 55 3.16 16.10 -24.92
CA ASP A 55 4.62 16.05 -25.13
C ASP A 55 4.97 15.05 -26.24
N VAL A 56 5.25 15.59 -27.43
CA VAL A 56 5.65 14.80 -28.62
C VAL A 56 6.88 13.93 -28.34
N ASN A 57 7.80 14.37 -27.48
CA ASN A 57 8.99 13.58 -27.16
C ASN A 57 8.65 12.36 -26.30
N LEU A 58 7.65 12.46 -25.42
CA LEU A 58 7.16 11.32 -24.65
C LEU A 58 6.39 10.34 -25.53
N LEU A 59 5.57 10.84 -26.46
CA LEU A 59 4.87 9.98 -27.42
C LEU A 59 5.83 9.22 -28.35
N ALA A 60 6.98 9.82 -28.66
CA ALA A 60 8.04 9.22 -29.48
C ALA A 60 9.07 8.40 -28.67
N MET A 61 8.83 8.21 -27.37
CA MET A 61 9.73 7.46 -26.49
C MET A 61 9.80 5.98 -26.89
N ASP A 62 10.96 5.37 -26.67
CA ASP A 62 11.11 3.93 -26.86
C ASP A 62 10.22 3.14 -25.90
N LYS A 63 9.59 2.08 -26.40
CA LYS A 63 8.64 1.27 -25.63
C LYS A 63 9.31 0.53 -24.48
N GLU A 64 10.55 0.09 -24.65
CA GLU A 64 11.33 -0.55 -23.59
C GLU A 64 11.62 0.45 -22.46
N ASP A 65 12.02 1.68 -22.81
CA ASP A 65 12.27 2.72 -21.80
C ASP A 65 11.01 3.10 -21.03
N ALA A 66 9.85 3.13 -21.70
CA ALA A 66 8.58 3.37 -21.05
C ALA A 66 8.20 2.24 -20.07
N LEU A 67 8.43 0.97 -20.47
CA LEU A 67 8.22 -0.19 -19.62
C LEU A 67 9.12 -0.20 -18.38
N ILE A 68 10.39 0.17 -18.53
CA ILE A 68 11.35 0.26 -17.40
C ILE A 68 10.87 1.28 -16.36
N VAL A 69 10.44 2.46 -16.81
CA VAL A 69 9.95 3.51 -15.90
C VAL A 69 8.65 3.08 -15.21
N PHE A 70 7.76 2.44 -15.95
CA PHE A 70 6.51 1.92 -15.40
C PHE A 70 6.74 0.82 -14.36
N GLU A 71 7.60 -0.16 -14.66
CA GLU A 71 7.94 -1.24 -13.73
C GLU A 71 8.52 -0.69 -12.42
N GLU A 72 9.42 0.28 -12.50
CA GLU A 72 9.98 0.90 -11.29
C GLU A 72 8.90 1.62 -10.48
N HIS A 73 7.99 2.34 -11.13
CA HIS A 73 6.86 2.99 -10.46
C HIS A 73 5.95 1.97 -9.76
N ILE A 74 5.59 0.87 -10.43
CA ILE A 74 4.78 -0.20 -9.83
C ILE A 74 5.49 -0.85 -8.64
N ARG A 75 6.80 -1.13 -8.74
CA ARG A 75 7.57 -1.69 -7.61
C ARG A 75 7.55 -0.80 -6.37
N VAL A 76 7.59 0.52 -6.55
CA VAL A 76 7.46 1.48 -5.45
C VAL A 76 6.07 1.35 -4.82
N LEU A 77 5.01 1.34 -5.63
CA LEU A 77 3.63 1.19 -5.15
C LEU A 77 3.40 -0.16 -4.44
N GLU A 78 3.92 -1.26 -4.98
CA GLU A 78 3.88 -2.59 -4.37
C GLU A 78 4.56 -2.61 -3.00
N LYS A 79 5.72 -1.97 -2.89
CA LYS A 79 6.46 -1.86 -1.63
C LYS A 79 5.67 -1.04 -0.60
N GLU A 80 5.15 0.11 -0.98
CA GLU A 80 4.33 0.95 -0.08
C GLU A 80 3.07 0.20 0.39
N TYR A 81 2.39 -0.49 -0.53
CA TYR A 81 1.23 -1.32 -0.20
C TYR A 81 1.61 -2.44 0.78
N ALA A 82 2.70 -3.17 0.54
CA ALA A 82 3.17 -4.22 1.43
C ALA A 82 3.51 -3.68 2.84
N GLU A 83 4.16 -2.53 2.92
CA GLU A 83 4.48 -1.86 4.20
C GLU A 83 3.23 -1.45 4.97
N GLU A 84 2.20 -0.92 4.29
CA GLU A 84 0.90 -0.59 4.90
C GLU A 84 0.19 -1.85 5.42
N ARG A 85 0.13 -2.92 4.62
CA ARG A 85 -0.48 -4.20 5.04
C ARG A 85 0.22 -4.78 6.26
N GLU A 86 1.55 -4.73 6.32
CA GLU A 86 2.30 -5.18 7.49
C GLU A 86 2.07 -4.28 8.72
N ARG A 87 1.95 -2.97 8.52
CA ARG A 87 1.59 -2.03 9.60
C ARG A 87 0.20 -2.33 10.17
N GLU A 88 -0.78 -2.58 9.32
CA GLU A 88 -2.14 -2.93 9.72
C GLU A 88 -2.16 -4.27 10.49
N LYS A 89 -1.48 -5.31 9.99
CA LYS A 89 -1.35 -6.60 10.70
C LYS A 89 -0.73 -6.44 12.09
N ARG A 90 0.34 -5.64 12.21
CA ARG A 90 0.98 -5.34 13.51
C ARG A 90 0.03 -4.60 14.45
N ARG A 91 -0.73 -3.63 13.93
CA ARG A 91 -1.74 -2.90 14.70
C ARG A 91 -2.83 -3.85 15.22
N LEU A 92 -3.37 -4.71 14.35
CA LEU A 92 -4.38 -5.70 14.72
C LEU A 92 -3.85 -6.66 15.79
N LYS A 93 -2.65 -7.24 15.58
CA LYS A 93 -2.02 -8.13 16.57
C LYS A 93 -1.81 -7.44 17.92
N ARG A 94 -1.45 -6.15 17.92
CA ARG A 94 -1.34 -5.35 19.15
C ARG A 94 -2.70 -5.13 19.79
N GLN A 95 -3.73 -4.86 19.02
CA GLN A 95 -5.09 -4.66 19.52
C GLN A 95 -5.65 -5.95 20.13
N CYS A 96 -5.55 -7.09 19.46
CA CYS A 96 -5.96 -8.39 20.00
C CYS A 96 -5.26 -8.72 21.31
N ARG A 97 -3.94 -8.43 21.42
CA ARG A 97 -3.22 -8.58 22.69
C ARG A 97 -3.81 -7.70 23.79
N LYS A 98 -4.04 -6.41 23.51
CA LYS A 98 -4.64 -5.50 24.48
C LYS A 98 -6.04 -5.94 24.91
N ASN A 99 -6.87 -6.39 23.97
CA ASN A 99 -8.21 -6.89 24.26
C ASN A 99 -8.13 -8.11 25.19
N ARG A 100 -7.19 -9.03 24.92
CA ARG A 100 -6.94 -10.18 25.79
C ARG A 100 -6.48 -9.76 27.18
N ASP A 101 -5.52 -8.85 27.28
CA ASP A 101 -5.00 -8.37 28.57
C ASP A 101 -6.13 -7.69 29.39
N GLN A 102 -6.99 -6.90 28.74
CA GLN A 102 -8.15 -6.29 29.36
C GLN A 102 -9.21 -7.31 29.79
N PHE A 103 -9.46 -8.34 28.98
CA PHE A 103 -10.40 -9.40 29.30
C PHE A 103 -9.89 -10.27 30.45
N LEU A 104 -8.59 -10.57 30.50
CA LEU A 104 -7.98 -11.23 31.66
C LEU A 104 -8.18 -10.42 32.94
N ALA A 105 -7.97 -9.10 32.91
CA ALA A 105 -8.24 -8.24 34.06
C ALA A 105 -9.73 -8.22 34.47
N LEU A 106 -10.68 -8.39 33.54
CA LEU A 106 -12.09 -8.60 33.88
C LEU A 106 -12.28 -9.92 34.63
N LEU A 107 -11.68 -11.00 34.14
CA LEU A 107 -11.78 -12.32 34.76
C LEU A 107 -11.15 -12.32 36.16
N ASP A 108 -9.98 -11.69 36.33
CA ASP A 108 -9.33 -11.54 37.63
C ASP A 108 -10.23 -10.80 38.62
N HIS A 109 -10.87 -9.70 38.19
CA HIS A 109 -11.82 -8.97 39.02
C HIS A 109 -13.04 -9.82 39.42
N LEU A 110 -13.61 -10.57 38.48
CA LEU A 110 -14.73 -11.48 38.79
C LEU A 110 -14.31 -12.61 39.74
N HIS A 111 -13.04 -13.02 39.67
CA HIS A 111 -12.48 -14.01 40.59
C HIS A 111 -12.35 -13.44 42.00
N GLU A 112 -11.83 -12.22 42.14
CA GLU A 112 -11.75 -11.49 43.42
C GLU A 112 -13.13 -11.27 44.06
N GLU A 113 -14.15 -11.01 43.25
CA GLU A 113 -15.55 -10.89 43.71
C GLU A 113 -16.22 -12.24 44.04
N GLY A 114 -15.53 -13.37 43.82
CA GLY A 114 -16.07 -14.72 44.02
C GLY A 114 -17.10 -15.15 42.97
N LYS A 115 -17.34 -14.35 41.92
CA LYS A 115 -18.27 -14.66 40.82
C LYS A 115 -17.67 -15.66 39.84
N LEU A 116 -16.35 -15.67 39.70
CA LEU A 116 -15.59 -16.63 38.90
C LEU A 116 -14.77 -17.55 39.80
N THR A 117 -14.97 -18.86 39.70
CA THR A 117 -14.19 -19.89 40.40
C THR A 117 -14.01 -21.09 39.47
N SER A 118 -13.21 -22.08 39.88
CA SER A 118 -13.09 -23.35 39.14
C SER A 118 -14.39 -24.14 39.01
N MET A 119 -15.41 -23.80 39.82
CA MET A 119 -16.73 -24.43 39.79
C MET A 119 -17.78 -23.61 39.04
N SER A 120 -17.46 -22.38 38.61
CA SER A 120 -18.40 -21.50 37.91
C SER A 120 -18.77 -22.06 36.53
N LEU A 121 -20.06 -22.08 36.21
CA LEU A 121 -20.55 -22.53 34.91
C LEU A 121 -20.62 -21.37 33.92
N TRP A 122 -20.28 -21.63 32.65
CA TRP A 122 -20.35 -20.62 31.58
C TRP A 122 -21.75 -20.01 31.43
N VAL A 123 -22.80 -20.82 31.54
CA VAL A 123 -24.20 -20.36 31.41
C VAL A 123 -24.58 -19.34 32.48
N GLU A 124 -23.96 -19.41 33.67
CA GLU A 124 -24.17 -18.47 34.78
C GLU A 124 -23.27 -17.25 34.67
N LEU A 125 -22.05 -17.42 34.14
CA LEU A 125 -21.07 -16.35 33.96
C LEU A 125 -21.40 -15.45 32.77
N TYR A 126 -21.91 -16.01 31.67
CA TYR A 126 -22.14 -15.31 30.41
C TYR A 126 -23.04 -14.07 30.53
N PRO A 127 -24.19 -14.11 31.23
CA PRO A 127 -25.01 -12.90 31.46
C PRO A 127 -24.26 -11.75 32.13
N ILE A 128 -23.25 -12.06 32.96
CA ILE A 128 -22.45 -11.07 33.68
C ILE A 128 -21.42 -10.43 32.74
N ILE A 129 -20.69 -11.25 31.98
CA ILE A 129 -19.59 -10.76 31.14
C ILE A 129 -20.03 -10.23 29.77
N SER A 130 -21.17 -10.69 29.24
CA SER A 130 -21.64 -10.32 27.90
C SER A 130 -22.00 -8.84 27.76
N ALA A 131 -22.34 -8.18 28.87
CA ALA A 131 -22.61 -6.74 28.92
C ALA A 131 -21.33 -5.88 28.99
N ASP A 132 -20.17 -6.47 29.29
CA ASP A 132 -18.91 -5.74 29.42
C ASP A 132 -18.25 -5.51 28.04
N ILE A 133 -17.85 -4.27 27.79
CA ILE A 133 -17.19 -3.87 26.54
C ILE A 133 -15.93 -4.71 26.26
N ARG A 134 -15.22 -5.17 27.29
CA ARG A 134 -14.00 -5.99 27.18
C ARG A 134 -14.29 -7.39 26.65
N PHE A 135 -15.48 -7.93 26.94
CA PHE A 135 -15.94 -9.19 26.34
C PHE A 135 -16.28 -8.96 24.87
N SER A 136 -17.06 -7.91 24.54
CA SER A 136 -17.41 -7.61 23.15
C SER A 136 -16.19 -7.31 22.29
N ALA A 137 -15.15 -6.68 22.85
CA ALA A 137 -13.89 -6.39 22.16
C ALA A 137 -13.04 -7.63 21.87
N MET A 138 -13.33 -8.79 22.48
CA MET A 138 -12.65 -10.06 22.20
C MET A 138 -13.23 -10.81 20.99
N LEU A 139 -14.41 -10.40 20.51
CA LEU A 139 -15.11 -10.99 19.35
C LEU A 139 -14.68 -10.30 18.05
#